data_AF-A0A8B6ERJ3-F1
#
_entry.id   AF-A0A8B6ERJ3-F1
#
_cell.length_a   1.000
_cell.length_b   1.000
_cell.length_c   1.000
_cell.angle_alpha   90.00
_cell.angle_beta   90.00
_cell.angle_gamma   90.00
#
_symmetry.space_group_name_H-M   'P 1'
#
loop_
_entity.id
_entity.type
_entity.pdbx_description
1 polymer ?
#
loop_
_entity_poly.entity_id
_entity_poly.type
_entity_poly.pdbx_seq_one_letter_code
_entity_poly.pdbx_strand_id
1 'polypeptide(L)'
;KHDKVLELLNKLLSQVVSQASSTQSSRDRLRSLAFGIAERYRAQGAEGNLSNASTFFLLLDLLTFFDCFHDGNMDEALTVIKQLQLLPLAENAVETKVMAFRHYNDEVRRCLPDILLATMNILHSQYKNAKTTTSQSPYSGWTGRGEDGGKETYLNYIRGQAKALIMFAGMLPYRLPGDTNARLVQIEVLMN
;
A
#
# COMPACT_ATOMS: atom_id res chain seq x y z
N LYS A 1 -27.83 8.38 13.99
CA LYS A 1 -28.06 7.69 12.69
C LYS A 1 -26.85 7.74 11.76
N HIS A 2 -26.01 8.78 11.83
CA HIS A 2 -24.74 8.94 11.11
C HIS A 2 -23.72 7.80 11.33
N ASP A 3 -23.57 7.32 12.56
CA ASP A 3 -22.58 6.29 12.89
C ASP A 3 -22.82 4.94 12.19
N LYS A 4 -24.09 4.54 12.02
CA LYS A 4 -24.44 3.28 11.36
C LYS A 4 -24.16 3.31 9.85
N VAL A 5 -24.26 4.49 9.24
CA VAL A 5 -23.92 4.69 7.82
C VAL A 5 -22.41 4.50 7.61
N LEU A 6 -21.57 5.08 8.48
CA LEU A 6 -20.13 4.89 8.42
C LEU A 6 -19.72 3.44 8.65
N GLU A 7 -20.33 2.75 9.62
CA GLU A 7 -20.05 1.34 9.88
C GLU A 7 -20.34 0.47 8.64
N LEU A 8 -21.49 0.68 7.99
CA LEU A 8 -21.85 -0.03 6.77
C LEU A 8 -20.92 0.31 5.61
N LEU A 9 -20.57 1.59 5.43
CA LEU A 9 -19.64 2.00 4.40
C LEU A 9 -18.26 1.40 4.62
N ASN A 10 -17.72 1.39 5.84
CA ASN A 10 -16.42 0.80 6.12
C ASN A 10 -16.39 -0.70 5.75
N LYS A 11 -17.46 -1.42 6.06
CA LYS A 11 -17.61 -2.84 5.69
C LYS A 11 -17.71 -3.07 4.19
N LEU A 12 -18.40 -2.18 3.47
CA LEU A 12 -18.54 -2.30 2.01
C LEU A 12 -17.25 -1.88 1.30
N LEU A 13 -16.63 -0.77 1.72
CA LEU A 13 -15.38 -0.26 1.16
C LEU A 13 -14.24 -1.25 1.35
N SER A 14 -14.08 -1.84 2.53
CA SER A 14 -13.02 -2.84 2.78
C SER A 14 -13.11 -4.09 1.91
N GLN A 15 -14.27 -4.38 1.30
CA GLN A 15 -14.43 -5.51 0.37
C GLN A 15 -14.04 -5.16 -1.06
N VAL A 16 -14.05 -3.88 -1.43
CA VAL A 16 -13.83 -3.42 -2.81
C VAL A 16 -12.58 -2.56 -2.96
N VAL A 17 -11.91 -2.19 -1.86
CA VAL A 17 -10.84 -1.19 -1.86
C VAL A 17 -9.70 -1.54 -2.82
N SER A 18 -9.33 -2.82 -2.87
CA SER A 18 -8.22 -3.35 -3.67
C SER A 18 -8.58 -3.67 -5.11
N GLN A 19 -9.87 -3.67 -5.48
CA GLN A 19 -10.31 -3.99 -6.83
C GLN A 19 -9.96 -2.85 -7.81
N ALA A 20 -9.71 -3.18 -9.08
CA ALA A 20 -9.46 -2.16 -10.10
C ALA A 20 -10.74 -1.34 -10.39
N SER A 21 -10.56 -0.04 -10.66
CA SER A 21 -11.66 0.81 -11.15
C SER A 21 -12.12 0.32 -12.51
N SER A 22 -13.42 0.03 -12.64
CA SER A 22 -14.09 -0.10 -13.93
C SER A 22 -15.36 0.74 -13.91
N THR A 23 -15.68 1.36 -15.04
CA THR A 23 -16.82 2.25 -15.19
C THR A 23 -18.11 1.52 -14.82
N GLN A 24 -18.93 2.11 -13.94
CA GLN A 24 -20.17 1.52 -13.40
C GLN A 24 -20.01 0.27 -12.52
N SER A 25 -18.80 -0.09 -12.13
CA SER A 25 -18.56 -1.16 -11.16
C SER A 25 -19.17 -0.84 -9.79
N SER A 26 -19.34 -1.88 -8.97
CA SER A 26 -19.75 -1.71 -7.58
C SER A 26 -18.78 -0.83 -6.80
N ARG A 27 -17.47 -0.92 -7.09
CA ARG A 27 -16.43 -0.07 -6.49
C ARG A 27 -16.63 1.40 -6.85
N ASP A 28 -16.85 1.71 -8.12
CA ASP A 28 -17.04 3.08 -8.60
C ASP A 28 -18.26 3.74 -7.95
N ARG A 29 -19.40 3.04 -7.89
CA ARG A 29 -20.62 3.51 -7.21
C ARG A 29 -20.39 3.72 -5.71
N LEU A 30 -19.73 2.78 -5.04
CA LEU A 30 -19.41 2.90 -3.61
C LEU A 30 -18.44 4.06 -3.33
N ARG A 31 -17.47 4.27 -4.22
CA ARG A 31 -16.55 5.40 -4.16
C ARG A 31 -17.32 6.70 -4.27
N SER A 32 -18.13 6.91 -5.31
CA SER A 32 -18.88 8.17 -5.47
C SER A 32 -19.78 8.46 -4.27
N LEU A 33 -20.44 7.43 -3.73
CA LEU A 33 -21.26 7.57 -2.52
C LEU A 33 -20.41 7.96 -1.30
N ALA A 34 -19.26 7.30 -1.10
CA ALA A 34 -18.36 7.57 0.00
C ALA A 34 -17.77 8.99 -0.07
N PHE A 35 -17.33 9.44 -1.26
CA PHE A 35 -16.87 10.82 -1.44
C PHE A 35 -17.96 11.85 -1.14
N GLY A 36 -19.18 11.65 -1.63
CA GLY A 36 -20.30 12.54 -1.32
C GLY A 36 -20.65 12.58 0.17
N ILE A 37 -20.41 11.50 0.91
CA ILE A 37 -20.56 11.46 2.38
C ILE A 37 -19.40 12.16 3.08
N ALA A 38 -18.17 11.94 2.62
CA ALA A 38 -16.97 12.57 3.16
C ALA A 38 -17.04 14.10 3.08
N GLU A 39 -17.49 14.66 1.94
CA GLU A 39 -17.65 16.10 1.77
C GLU A 39 -18.65 16.68 2.78
N ARG A 40 -19.79 16.02 2.97
CA ARG A 40 -20.80 16.45 3.95
C ARG A 40 -20.25 16.40 5.38
N TYR A 41 -19.50 15.36 5.72
CA TYR A 41 -18.88 15.22 7.05
C TYR A 41 -17.79 16.27 7.30
N ARG A 42 -17.03 16.66 6.27
CA ARG A 42 -16.05 17.75 6.38
C ARG A 42 -16.73 19.11 6.55
N ALA A 43 -17.85 19.34 5.88
CA ALA A 43 -18.58 20.61 5.93
C ALA A 43 -19.38 20.81 7.23
N GLN A 44 -19.99 19.74 7.76
CA GLN A 44 -20.90 19.79 8.91
C GLN A 44 -20.27 19.34 10.23
N GLY A 45 -19.03 18.84 10.19
CA GLY A 45 -18.37 18.18 11.31
C GLY A 45 -18.82 16.73 11.44
N ALA A 46 -17.90 15.85 11.85
CA ALA A 46 -18.19 14.43 12.05
C ALA A 46 -18.97 14.23 13.36
N GLU A 47 -20.30 14.26 13.31
CA GLU A 47 -21.14 13.80 14.42
C GLU A 47 -21.17 12.25 14.46
N GLY A 48 -20.28 11.64 15.24
CA GLY A 48 -20.22 10.18 15.36
C GLY A 48 -19.01 9.63 16.12
N ASN A 49 -18.84 8.31 16.09
CA ASN A 49 -17.67 7.65 16.69
C ASN A 49 -16.42 8.00 15.89
N LEU A 50 -15.45 8.63 16.54
CA LEU A 50 -14.19 9.06 15.94
C LEU A 50 -13.41 7.89 15.31
N SER A 51 -13.50 6.68 15.88
CA SER A 51 -12.84 5.49 15.33
C SER A 51 -13.42 5.08 13.97
N ASN A 52 -14.76 5.14 13.83
CA ASN A 52 -15.44 4.82 12.58
C ASN A 52 -15.14 5.85 11.50
N ALA A 53 -15.11 7.13 11.86
CA ALA A 53 -14.76 8.21 10.95
C ALA A 53 -13.29 8.11 10.49
N SER A 54 -12.35 7.88 11.41
CA SER A 54 -10.93 7.68 11.07
C SER A 54 -10.72 6.48 10.14
N THR A 55 -11.42 5.37 10.40
CA THR A 55 -11.38 4.20 9.52
C THR A 55 -11.94 4.50 8.14
N PHE A 56 -13.03 5.27 8.08
CA PHE A 56 -13.64 5.68 6.83
C PHE A 56 -12.71 6.52 5.97
N PHE A 57 -12.07 7.54 6.55
CA PHE A 57 -11.10 8.36 5.82
C PHE A 57 -9.87 7.55 5.40
N LEU A 58 -9.37 6.65 6.26
CA LEU A 58 -8.27 5.77 5.90
C LEU A 58 -8.63 4.84 4.72
N LEU A 59 -9.85 4.30 4.68
CA LEU A 59 -10.33 3.48 3.56
C LEU A 59 -10.48 4.30 2.27
N LEU A 60 -10.85 5.58 2.36
CA LEU A 60 -10.86 6.49 1.21
C LEU A 60 -9.45 6.75 0.68
N ASP A 61 -8.48 7.00 1.56
CA ASP A 61 -7.10 7.19 1.13
C ASP A 61 -6.52 5.90 0.53
N LEU A 62 -6.93 4.73 1.04
CA LEU A 62 -6.60 3.44 0.44
C LEU A 62 -7.23 3.25 -0.95
N LEU A 63 -8.43 3.78 -1.22
CA LEU A 63 -8.97 3.79 -2.58
C LEU A 63 -8.04 4.56 -3.52
N THR A 64 -7.61 5.76 -3.11
CA THR A 64 -6.67 6.59 -3.88
C THR A 64 -5.35 5.84 -4.12
N PHE A 65 -4.81 5.18 -3.10
CA PHE A 65 -3.62 4.34 -3.25
C PHE A 65 -3.81 3.24 -4.32
N PHE A 66 -4.91 2.50 -4.26
CA PHE A 66 -5.17 1.43 -5.22
C PHE A 66 -5.48 1.96 -6.62
N ASP A 67 -6.09 3.14 -6.76
CA ASP A 67 -6.24 3.79 -8.05
C ASP A 67 -4.90 4.11 -8.68
N CYS A 68 -4.01 4.80 -7.96
CA CYS A 68 -2.66 5.09 -8.44
C CYS A 68 -1.90 3.80 -8.80
N PHE A 69 -2.07 2.73 -8.00
CA PHE A 69 -1.46 1.44 -8.28
C PHE A 69 -1.99 0.80 -9.57
N HIS A 70 -3.31 0.75 -9.77
CA HIS A 70 -3.93 0.14 -10.95
C HIS A 70 -3.74 0.98 -12.22
N ASP A 71 -3.65 2.30 -12.09
CA ASP A 71 -3.38 3.23 -13.20
C ASP A 71 -1.91 3.21 -13.65
N GLY A 72 -1.04 2.51 -12.91
CA GLY A 72 0.39 2.42 -13.23
C GLY A 72 1.25 3.56 -12.65
N ASN A 73 0.65 4.48 -11.89
CA ASN A 73 1.33 5.59 -11.23
C ASN A 73 2.05 5.11 -9.96
N MET A 74 3.08 4.29 -10.14
CA MET A 74 3.80 3.60 -9.06
C MET A 74 4.43 4.56 -8.03
N ASP A 75 4.97 5.69 -8.48
CA ASP A 75 5.62 6.67 -7.58
C ASP A 75 4.61 7.44 -6.72
N GLU A 76 3.45 7.76 -7.29
CA GLU A 76 2.35 8.38 -6.57
C GLU A 76 1.76 7.39 -5.55
N ALA A 77 1.52 6.14 -5.97
CA ALA A 77 1.06 5.09 -5.08
C ALA A 77 2.04 4.87 -3.90
N LEU A 78 3.35 4.86 -4.16
CA LEU A 78 4.37 4.75 -3.11
C LEU A 78 4.36 5.95 -2.16
N THR A 79 4.06 7.15 -2.67
CA THR A 79 3.96 8.36 -1.86
C THR A 79 2.75 8.30 -0.93
N VAL A 80 1.59 7.89 -1.45
CA VAL A 80 0.37 7.72 -0.65
C VAL A 80 0.59 6.69 0.46
N ILE A 81 1.10 5.49 0.15
CA ILE A 81 1.30 4.46 1.19
C ILE A 81 2.32 4.87 2.26
N LYS A 82 3.34 5.65 1.89
CA LYS A 82 4.28 6.26 2.84
C LYS A 82 3.57 7.24 3.77
N GLN A 83 2.65 8.06 3.27
CA GLN A 83 1.90 9.02 4.08
C GLN A 83 0.91 8.32 5.03
N LEU A 84 0.28 7.23 4.58
CA LEU A 84 -0.64 6.46 5.41
C LEU A 84 0.03 5.76 6.59
N GLN A 85 1.35 5.56 6.53
CA GLN A 85 2.13 5.03 7.65
C GLN A 85 1.61 3.67 8.16
N LEU A 86 0.96 2.88 7.29
CA LEU A 86 0.41 1.55 7.62
C LEU A 86 1.47 0.45 7.61
N LEU A 87 2.49 0.60 6.76
CA LEU A 87 3.52 -0.42 6.54
C LEU A 87 4.89 0.05 7.03
N PRO A 88 5.75 -0.86 7.52
CA PRO A 88 7.14 -0.58 7.78
C PRO A 88 7.95 -0.67 6.49
N LEU A 89 8.53 0.45 6.06
CA LEU A 89 9.45 0.51 4.92
C LEU A 89 10.93 0.50 5.37
N ALA A 90 11.16 0.20 6.64
CA ALA A 90 12.48 0.04 7.25
C ALA A 90 12.38 -1.00 8.37
N GLU A 91 13.42 -1.80 8.57
CA GLU A 91 13.43 -2.93 9.52
C GLU A 91 13.19 -2.47 10.97
N ASN A 92 13.78 -1.33 11.36
CA ASN A 92 13.62 -0.76 12.70
C ASN A 92 12.17 -0.30 12.99
N ALA A 93 11.35 -0.07 11.97
CA ALA A 93 9.96 0.34 12.13
C ALA A 93 9.00 -0.86 12.28
N VAL A 94 9.47 -2.10 12.03
CA VAL A 94 8.62 -3.29 11.97
C VAL A 94 7.87 -3.49 13.28
N GLU A 95 8.57 -3.52 14.41
CA GLU A 95 7.94 -3.77 15.72
C GLU A 95 6.91 -2.70 16.08
N THR A 96 7.23 -1.42 15.85
CA THR A 96 6.30 -0.31 16.09
C THR A 96 5.03 -0.44 15.24
N LYS A 97 5.15 -0.83 13.97
CA LYS A 97 3.99 -1.02 13.09
C LYS A 97 3.17 -2.26 13.49
N VAL A 98 3.80 -3.34 13.98
CA VAL A 98 3.09 -4.51 14.51
C VAL A 98 2.27 -4.14 15.76
N MET A 99 2.81 -3.29 16.64
CA MET A 99 2.05 -2.80 17.79
C MET A 99 0.89 -1.90 17.37
N ALA A 100 1.11 -0.96 16.44
CA ALA A 100 0.06 -0.11 15.89
C ALA A 100 -1.06 -0.92 15.21
N PHE A 101 -0.71 -2.03 14.54
CA PHE A 101 -1.66 -2.91 13.87
C PHE A 101 -2.76 -3.46 14.81
N ARG A 102 -2.43 -3.68 16.08
CA ARG A 102 -3.40 -4.15 17.09
C ARG A 102 -4.50 -3.13 17.39
N HIS A 103 -4.32 -1.88 17.01
CA HIS A 103 -5.30 -0.81 17.22
C HIS A 103 -6.14 -0.50 15.97
N TYR A 104 -5.82 -1.08 14.81
CA TYR A 104 -6.65 -0.91 13.61
C TYR A 104 -7.96 -1.69 13.71
N ASN A 105 -9.03 -1.12 13.15
CA ASN A 105 -10.31 -1.81 13.02
C ASN A 105 -10.22 -2.95 12.00
N ASP A 106 -11.11 -3.94 12.14
CA ASP A 106 -11.07 -5.17 11.34
C ASP A 106 -11.20 -4.90 9.84
N GLU A 107 -11.93 -3.85 9.45
CA GLU A 107 -12.06 -3.41 8.06
C GLU A 107 -10.71 -3.03 7.44
N VAL A 108 -9.84 -2.36 8.18
CA VAL A 108 -8.48 -2.01 7.72
C VAL A 108 -7.59 -3.24 7.69
N ARG A 109 -7.66 -4.08 8.74
CA ARG A 109 -6.87 -5.31 8.83
C ARG A 109 -7.15 -6.25 7.66
N ARG A 110 -8.41 -6.34 7.24
CA ARG A 110 -8.84 -7.16 6.09
C ARG A 110 -8.21 -6.72 4.77
N CYS A 111 -7.89 -5.43 4.63
CA CYS A 111 -7.26 -4.88 3.43
C CYS A 111 -5.74 -5.10 3.41
N LEU A 112 -5.13 -5.41 4.56
CA LEU A 112 -3.68 -5.50 4.70
C LEU A 112 -2.99 -6.49 3.73
N PRO A 113 -3.52 -7.69 3.45
CA PRO A 113 -2.92 -8.62 2.50
C PRO A 113 -2.75 -7.98 1.11
N ASP A 114 -3.79 -7.31 0.62
CA ASP A 114 -3.77 -6.66 -0.69
C ASP A 114 -2.84 -5.44 -0.70
N ILE A 115 -2.82 -4.67 0.39
CA ILE A 115 -1.92 -3.50 0.53
C ILE A 115 -0.46 -3.94 0.51
N LEU A 116 -0.13 -5.03 1.21
CA LEU A 116 1.22 -5.61 1.22
C LEU A 116 1.63 -6.06 -0.18
N LEU A 117 0.77 -6.80 -0.87
CA LEU A 117 1.06 -7.28 -2.22
C LEU A 117 1.21 -6.14 -3.23
N ALA A 118 0.32 -5.14 -3.19
CA ALA A 118 0.42 -3.96 -4.06
C ALA A 118 1.74 -3.20 -3.81
N THR A 119 2.08 -2.95 -2.55
CA THR A 119 3.33 -2.27 -2.18
C THR A 119 4.54 -3.08 -2.63
N MET A 120 4.54 -4.40 -2.44
CA MET A 120 5.62 -5.27 -2.87
C MET A 120 5.82 -5.25 -4.39
N ASN A 121 4.72 -5.23 -5.16
CA ASN A 121 4.77 -5.10 -6.62
C ASN A 121 5.31 -3.72 -7.06
N ILE A 122 4.95 -2.64 -6.37
CA ILE A 122 5.50 -1.30 -6.62
C ILE A 122 7.02 -1.31 -6.42
N LEU A 123 7.50 -1.88 -5.31
CA LEU A 123 8.94 -1.99 -5.02
C LEU A 123 9.67 -2.81 -6.09
N HIS A 124 9.09 -3.95 -6.49
CA HIS A 124 9.66 -4.78 -7.56
C HIS A 124 9.70 -4.05 -8.92
N SER A 125 8.67 -3.27 -9.24
CA SER A 125 8.66 -2.42 -10.44
C SER A 125 9.80 -1.39 -10.42
N GLN A 126 9.97 -0.68 -9.30
CA GLN A 126 11.09 0.26 -9.13
C GLN A 126 12.45 -0.44 -9.21
N TYR A 127 12.59 -1.63 -8.61
CA TYR A 127 13.82 -2.43 -8.68
C TYR A 127 14.15 -2.81 -10.13
N LYS A 128 13.16 -3.31 -10.87
CA LYS A 128 13.33 -3.69 -12.28
C LYS A 128 13.72 -2.49 -13.15
N ASN A 129 13.08 -1.34 -12.95
CA ASN A 129 13.40 -0.12 -13.69
C ASN A 129 14.83 0.35 -13.37
N ALA A 130 15.21 0.38 -12.09
CA ALA A 130 16.56 0.74 -11.69
C ALA A 130 17.63 -0.22 -12.24
N LYS A 131 17.34 -1.52 -12.32
CA LYS A 131 18.25 -2.55 -12.87
C LYS A 131 18.35 -2.51 -14.41
N THR A 132 17.27 -2.21 -15.12
CA THR A 132 17.25 -2.21 -16.60
C THR A 132 17.95 -1.00 -17.22
N THR A 133 17.92 0.17 -16.57
CA THR A 133 18.68 1.37 -16.98
C THR A 133 20.19 1.11 -17.13
N THR A 134 20.75 0.06 -16.53
CA THR A 134 22.17 -0.32 -16.69
C THR A 134 22.48 -1.14 -17.95
N SER A 135 21.50 -1.82 -18.55
CA SER A 135 21.77 -2.80 -19.62
C SER A 135 21.65 -2.23 -21.04
N GLN A 136 21.19 -0.99 -21.22
CA GLN A 136 20.85 -0.40 -22.53
C GLN A 136 21.83 0.66 -23.05
N SER A 137 23.08 0.71 -22.58
CA SER A 137 24.12 1.55 -23.20
C SER A 137 25.15 0.69 -23.95
N PRO A 138 24.99 0.46 -25.28
CA PRO A 138 25.97 -0.25 -26.10
C PRO A 138 27.31 0.50 -26.30
N TYR A 139 27.43 1.74 -25.80
CA TYR A 139 28.59 2.62 -26.04
C TYR A 139 29.41 2.95 -24.78
N SER A 140 29.05 2.46 -23.60
CA SER A 140 29.82 2.71 -22.36
C SER A 140 30.94 1.69 -22.18
N GLY A 141 31.86 1.64 -23.14
CA GLY A 141 33.03 0.75 -23.11
C GLY A 141 34.29 1.37 -22.51
N TRP A 142 34.32 2.67 -22.17
CA TRP A 142 35.59 3.37 -21.93
C TRP A 142 35.59 4.49 -20.88
N THR A 143 34.61 4.54 -19.98
CA THR A 143 34.60 5.46 -18.82
C THR A 143 34.15 4.71 -17.57
N GLY A 144 35.01 3.80 -17.09
CA GLY A 144 34.75 3.01 -15.89
C GLY A 144 35.09 3.78 -14.60
N ARG A 145 34.29 3.48 -13.58
CA ARG A 145 34.54 3.66 -12.13
C ARG A 145 34.20 5.03 -11.54
N GLY A 146 32.91 5.30 -11.35
CA GLY A 146 32.48 6.44 -10.51
C GLY A 146 31.01 6.41 -10.05
N GLU A 147 30.08 5.93 -10.87
CA GLU A 147 28.64 6.14 -10.62
C GLU A 147 27.85 4.91 -10.10
N ASP A 148 28.44 3.71 -10.09
CA ASP A 148 27.73 2.49 -9.66
C ASP A 148 27.38 2.45 -8.16
N GLY A 149 28.06 3.24 -7.33
CA GLY A 149 27.84 3.26 -5.88
C GLY A 149 26.43 3.72 -5.48
N GLY A 150 25.95 4.83 -6.06
CA GLY A 150 24.62 5.36 -5.76
C GLY A 150 23.50 4.42 -6.20
N LYS A 151 23.69 3.76 -7.34
CA LYS A 151 22.72 2.81 -7.89
C LYS A 151 22.61 1.54 -7.05
N GLU A 152 23.73 0.91 -6.70
CA GLU A 152 23.71 -0.28 -5.85
C GLU A 152 23.19 0.05 -4.45
N THR A 153 23.46 1.24 -3.91
CA THR A 153 22.83 1.68 -2.65
C THR A 153 21.31 1.81 -2.76
N TYR A 154 20.78 2.29 -3.88
CA TYR A 154 19.33 2.39 -4.10
C TYR A 154 18.67 1.02 -4.29
N LEU A 155 19.31 0.09 -5.01
CA LEU A 155 18.82 -1.29 -5.13
C LEU A 155 18.80 -1.98 -3.76
N ASN A 156 19.85 -1.81 -2.95
CA ASN A 156 19.89 -2.32 -1.58
C ASN A 156 18.84 -1.68 -0.69
N TYR A 157 18.55 -0.39 -0.89
CA TYR A 157 17.47 0.29 -0.18
C TYR A 157 16.12 -0.36 -0.47
N ILE A 158 15.78 -0.59 -1.75
CA ILE A 158 14.51 -1.25 -2.14
C ILE A 158 14.42 -2.68 -1.55
N ARG A 159 15.51 -3.47 -1.64
CA ARG A 159 15.58 -4.80 -1.02
C ARG A 159 15.34 -4.74 0.49
N GLY A 160 15.91 -3.73 1.17
CA GLY A 160 15.67 -3.50 2.59
C GLY A 160 14.20 -3.22 2.93
N GLN A 161 13.49 -2.44 2.09
CA GLN A 161 12.06 -2.20 2.27
C GLN A 161 11.25 -3.50 2.09
N ALA A 162 11.57 -4.28 1.05
CA ALA A 162 10.94 -5.57 0.79
C ALA A 162 11.11 -6.56 1.96
N LYS A 163 12.31 -6.62 2.54
CA LYS A 163 12.59 -7.43 3.75
C LYS A 163 11.77 -6.97 4.95
N ALA A 164 11.68 -5.66 5.18
CA ALA A 164 10.86 -5.11 6.26
C ALA A 164 9.37 -5.50 6.11
N LEU A 165 8.84 -5.52 4.89
CA LEU A 165 7.47 -5.97 4.62
C LEU A 165 7.26 -7.45 4.91
N ILE A 166 8.22 -8.31 4.56
CA ILE A 166 8.15 -9.76 4.87
C ILE A 166 8.22 -10.00 6.38
N MET A 167 9.17 -9.35 7.07
CA MET A 167 9.30 -9.45 8.53
C MET A 167 8.00 -9.03 9.21
N PHE A 168 7.43 -7.91 8.77
CA PHE A 168 6.14 -7.41 9.26
C PHE A 168 5.02 -8.43 9.05
N ALA A 169 4.85 -8.95 7.84
CA ALA A 169 3.85 -9.98 7.53
C ALA A 169 4.01 -11.24 8.40
N GLY A 170 5.23 -11.65 8.70
CA GLY A 170 5.54 -12.79 9.56
C GLY A 170 5.29 -12.57 11.05
N MET A 171 5.35 -11.32 11.52
CA MET A 171 5.14 -10.95 12.92
C MET A 171 3.69 -10.58 13.26
N LEU A 172 2.78 -10.58 12.27
CA LEU A 172 1.37 -10.31 12.52
C LEU A 172 0.75 -11.37 13.43
N PRO A 173 -0.16 -10.99 14.35
CA PRO A 173 -0.77 -11.91 15.31
C PRO A 173 -1.78 -12.90 14.69
N TYR A 174 -1.92 -12.89 13.36
CA TYR A 174 -2.81 -13.76 12.60
C TYR A 174 -2.11 -14.16 11.30
N ARG A 175 -2.56 -15.27 10.70
CA ARG A 175 -2.08 -15.69 9.39
C ARG A 175 -2.78 -14.88 8.31
N LEU A 176 -2.00 -14.23 7.45
CA LEU A 176 -2.52 -13.62 6.23
C LEU A 176 -3.21 -14.71 5.38
N PRO A 177 -4.36 -14.39 4.75
CA PRO A 177 -5.15 -15.35 4.01
C PRO A 177 -4.45 -15.84 2.73
N GLY A 178 -4.83 -17.04 2.31
CA GLY A 178 -4.42 -17.63 1.04
C GLY A 178 -2.91 -17.84 0.93
N ASP A 179 -2.35 -17.43 -0.21
CA ASP A 179 -0.95 -17.56 -0.57
C ASP A 179 -0.16 -16.24 -0.40
N THR A 180 -0.71 -15.25 0.31
CA THR A 180 -0.13 -13.90 0.45
C THR A 180 1.35 -13.94 0.87
N ASN A 181 1.69 -14.70 1.91
CA ASN A 181 3.09 -14.83 2.36
C ASN A 181 3.99 -15.47 1.30
N ALA A 182 3.51 -16.50 0.60
CA ALA A 182 4.26 -17.15 -0.46
C ALA A 182 4.50 -16.18 -1.63
N ARG A 183 3.50 -15.39 -2.01
CA ARG A 183 3.62 -14.36 -3.06
C ARG A 183 4.57 -13.24 -2.66
N LEU A 184 4.53 -12.78 -1.41
CA LEU A 184 5.50 -11.79 -0.90
C LEU A 184 6.94 -12.31 -1.01
N VAL A 185 7.19 -13.53 -0.57
CA VAL A 185 8.51 -14.17 -0.69
C VAL A 185 8.91 -14.34 -2.15
N GLN A 186 8.00 -14.81 -3.02
CA GLN A 186 8.28 -14.94 -4.46
C GLN A 186 8.72 -13.61 -5.09
N ILE A 187 8.03 -12.50 -4.77
CA ILE A 187 8.40 -11.18 -5.30
C ILE A 187 9.75 -10.73 -4.73
N GLU A 188 10.06 -11.02 -3.47
CA GLU A 188 11.36 -10.70 -2.86
C GLU A 188 12.51 -11.47 -3.50
N VAL A 189 12.33 -12.75 -3.80
CA VAL A 189 13.35 -13.56 -4.49
C VAL A 189 13.70 -12.96 -5.86
N LEU A 190 12.74 -12.35 -6.56
CA LEU A 190 13.01 -11.66 -7.84
C LEU A 190 13.86 -10.39 -7.69
N MET A 191 13.98 -9.85 -6.46
CA MET A 191 14.78 -8.67 -6.14
C MET A 191 16.17 -9.01 -5.55
N ASN A 192 16.43 -10.28 -5.25
CA ASN A 192 17.74 -10.76 -4.78
C ASN A 192 18.70 -11.07 -5.93
#